data_AF-A0A2A4JEA4-F1
#
_entry.id   AF-A0A2A4JEA4-F1
#
_cell.length_a   1.000
_cell.length_b   1.000
_cell.length_c   1.000
_cell.angle_alpha   90.00
_cell.angle_beta   90.00
_cell.angle_gamma   90.00
#
_symmetry.space_group_name_H-M   'P 1'
#
loop_
_entity.id
_entity.type
_entity.pdbx_description
1 polymer ?
#
loop_
_entity_poly.entity_id
_entity_poly.type
_entity_poly.pdbx_seq_one_letter_code
_entity_poly.pdbx_strand_id
1 'polypeptide(L)'
;MSQNNVYSNKVEEEYMDILSKNAWALVYQKIGLECQQYRHSWNEAKKPQNKPLNRYRDVNPFDHTRVVLKRCERDYINANYVTMERANRRYILTQGPLAFTVGHFWLMIWEQNTKAILMLNKVIEKNEIKCHWYWPEAIGEAHKMTFNDVKLAVVLEKEEDCCYYSTRLFKLYDLESGESRDIMQFHYTTWPDFGVPTSPNAFLQFLKRVRESGVLDPTDGPPVIHCSAGIGRSGTFCLVDCCLVIAEKEGIQSLNIQQTLLEMRRHRMGLIQTPDQLRFCYQAVIEGTRRLDPNYDEDELEESIYVMVGEEEAPPPPPPRAESLTRAPARPLPAIPTSESLGNLNLSAPQDSSSDETPPTPPSRDDSSSASSADDEDDEPVSSIAERFVDQSRIHYMRNWGLNCESLDPNNNEVEMVIDE
;
A
#
# COMPACT_ATOMS: atom_id res chain seq x y z
N MET A 1 -25.25 25.71 35.98
CA MET A 1 -24.68 26.10 34.68
C MET A 1 -23.27 25.54 34.61
N SER A 2 -23.15 24.24 34.34
CA SER A 2 -21.89 23.61 33.98
C SER A 2 -21.60 24.03 32.54
N GLN A 3 -20.55 24.84 32.36
CA GLN A 3 -20.02 25.14 31.03
C GLN A 3 -19.44 23.84 30.47
N ASN A 4 -20.22 23.14 29.64
CA ASN A 4 -19.70 22.13 28.73
C ASN A 4 -18.79 22.86 27.74
N ASN A 5 -17.50 22.88 28.06
CA ASN A 5 -16.47 23.42 27.19
C ASN A 5 -16.23 22.38 26.07
N VAL A 6 -17.18 22.28 25.14
CA VAL A 6 -17.04 21.48 23.92
C VAL A 6 -16.02 22.18 23.05
N TYR A 7 -14.74 21.93 23.30
CA TYR A 7 -13.69 22.39 22.42
C TYR A 7 -13.92 21.75 21.05
N SER A 8 -14.13 22.63 20.06
CA SER A 8 -14.25 22.28 18.64
C SER A 8 -13.21 21.25 18.23
N ASN A 9 -13.55 19.97 18.00
CA ASN A 9 -12.57 19.02 17.49
C ASN A 9 -12.31 19.34 16.01
N LYS A 10 -11.25 20.10 15.72
CA LYS A 10 -10.90 20.55 14.37
C LYS A 10 -10.83 19.42 13.33
N VAL A 11 -10.41 18.22 13.72
CA VAL A 11 -10.36 17.05 12.84
C VAL A 11 -11.78 16.58 12.47
N GLU A 12 -12.69 16.62 13.45
CA GLU A 12 -14.10 16.27 13.25
C GLU A 12 -14.85 17.35 12.46
N GLU A 13 -14.58 18.63 12.72
CA GLU A 13 -15.07 19.75 11.90
C GLU A 13 -14.63 19.60 10.43
N GLU A 14 -13.34 19.33 10.20
CA GLU A 14 -12.80 19.09 8.85
C GLU A 14 -13.47 17.87 8.18
N TYR A 15 -13.64 16.77 8.93
CA TYR A 15 -14.34 15.59 8.43
C TYR A 15 -15.78 15.92 8.00
N MET A 16 -16.55 16.62 8.84
CA MET A 16 -17.94 16.99 8.55
C MET A 16 -18.05 17.98 7.39
N ASP A 17 -17.10 18.91 7.26
CA ASP A 17 -17.04 19.84 6.11
C ASP A 17 -16.80 19.10 4.79
N ILE A 18 -15.82 18.17 4.76
CA ILE A 18 -15.53 17.37 3.57
C ILE A 18 -16.72 16.46 3.23
N LEU A 19 -17.34 15.83 4.25
CA LEU A 19 -18.47 14.94 4.08
C LEU A 19 -19.70 15.66 3.53
N SER A 20 -20.10 16.78 4.14
CA SER A 20 -21.28 17.56 3.74
C SER A 20 -21.17 18.13 2.33
N LYS A 21 -19.95 18.38 1.84
CA LYS A 21 -19.67 18.85 0.48
C LYS A 21 -19.41 17.72 -0.52
N ASN A 22 -19.45 16.47 -0.10
CA ASN A 22 -19.05 15.30 -0.91
C ASN A 22 -17.67 15.47 -1.58
N ALA A 23 -16.70 16.00 -0.82
CA ALA A 23 -15.43 16.52 -1.35
C ALA A 23 -14.24 15.56 -1.18
N TRP A 24 -14.44 14.32 -0.73
CA TRP A 24 -13.35 13.36 -0.48
C TRP A 24 -12.45 13.13 -1.71
N ALA A 25 -13.03 13.02 -2.90
CA ALA A 25 -12.28 12.88 -4.14
C ALA A 25 -11.38 14.09 -4.43
N LEU A 26 -11.89 15.32 -4.19
CA LEU A 26 -11.14 16.56 -4.40
C LEU A 26 -9.99 16.71 -3.39
N VAL A 27 -10.23 16.39 -2.12
CA VAL A 27 -9.19 16.41 -1.08
C VAL A 27 -8.09 15.40 -1.39
N TYR A 28 -8.47 14.17 -1.74
CA TYR A 28 -7.54 13.13 -2.14
C TYR A 28 -6.70 13.53 -3.36
N GLN A 29 -7.34 14.13 -4.38
CA GLN A 29 -6.65 14.64 -5.56
C GLN A 29 -5.67 15.77 -5.21
N LYS A 30 -6.05 16.70 -4.33
CA LYS A 30 -5.19 17.79 -3.88
C LYS A 30 -3.90 17.25 -3.22
N ILE A 31 -4.01 16.26 -2.35
CA ILE A 31 -2.85 15.60 -1.73
C ILE A 31 -1.95 14.97 -2.80
N GLY A 32 -2.55 14.33 -3.80
CA GLY A 32 -1.82 13.78 -4.96
C GLY A 32 -1.02 14.86 -5.72
N LEU A 33 -1.65 15.99 -6.04
CA LEU A 33 -1.02 17.11 -6.74
C LEU A 33 0.12 17.74 -5.94
N GLU A 34 -0.03 17.85 -4.63
CA GLU A 34 1.04 18.35 -3.77
C GLU A 34 2.24 17.39 -3.74
N CYS A 35 1.99 16.07 -3.71
CA CYS A 35 3.05 15.06 -3.77
C CYS A 35 3.83 15.09 -5.09
N GLN A 36 3.22 15.52 -6.21
CA GLN A 36 3.92 15.66 -7.50
C GLN A 36 5.02 16.73 -7.46
N GLN A 37 4.97 17.65 -6.49
CA GLN A 37 6.01 18.66 -6.29
C GLN A 37 7.28 18.06 -5.66
N TYR A 38 7.19 16.86 -5.07
CA TYR A 38 8.31 16.18 -4.44
C TYR A 38 9.25 15.63 -5.53
N ARG A 39 10.50 16.10 -5.54
CA ARG A 39 11.52 15.66 -6.49
C ARG A 39 12.29 14.46 -5.94
N HIS A 40 11.66 13.30 -5.94
CA HIS A 40 12.29 12.04 -5.54
C HIS A 40 12.53 11.15 -6.76
N SER A 41 13.63 10.40 -6.76
CA SER A 41 13.94 9.42 -7.79
C SER A 41 13.63 8.00 -7.32
N TRP A 42 13.47 7.08 -8.27
CA TRP A 42 13.30 5.64 -8.06
C TRP A 42 14.05 4.88 -9.16
N ASN A 43 15.26 5.37 -9.46
CA ASN A 43 16.10 4.89 -10.55
C ASN A 43 16.55 3.45 -10.31
N GLU A 44 16.84 3.08 -9.06
CA GLU A 44 17.23 1.72 -8.69
C GLU A 44 16.14 0.70 -9.05
N ALA A 45 14.88 1.05 -8.78
CA ALA A 45 13.73 0.20 -9.09
C ALA A 45 13.54 -0.04 -10.59
N LYS A 46 13.95 0.92 -11.43
CA LYS A 46 13.80 0.88 -12.89
C LYS A 46 14.93 0.15 -13.61
N LYS A 47 16.04 -0.18 -12.94
CA LYS A 47 17.15 -0.94 -13.53
C LYS A 47 16.64 -2.27 -14.10
N PRO A 48 17.06 -2.71 -15.30
CA PRO A 48 16.55 -3.92 -15.94
C PRO A 48 16.57 -5.16 -15.03
N GLN A 49 17.64 -5.35 -14.25
CA GLN A 49 17.80 -6.46 -13.31
C GLN A 49 16.84 -6.43 -12.11
N ASN A 50 16.30 -5.25 -11.76
CA ASN A 50 15.40 -5.06 -10.62
C ASN A 50 13.92 -5.07 -11.03
N LYS A 51 13.60 -4.90 -12.33
CA LYS A 51 12.23 -4.95 -12.84
C LYS A 51 11.46 -6.20 -12.39
N PRO A 52 12.03 -7.43 -12.46
CA PRO A 52 11.32 -8.62 -11.99
C PRO A 52 11.05 -8.59 -10.49
N LEU A 53 11.85 -7.88 -9.69
CA LEU A 53 11.73 -7.80 -8.23
C LEU A 53 10.55 -6.90 -7.77
N ASN A 54 9.88 -6.23 -8.71
CA ASN A 54 8.72 -5.39 -8.46
C ASN A 54 7.43 -6.10 -8.83
N ARG A 55 6.51 -6.21 -7.86
CA ARG A 55 5.17 -6.79 -8.09
C ARG A 55 4.34 -5.94 -9.04
N TYR A 56 4.50 -4.62 -8.96
CA TYR A 56 3.75 -3.65 -9.76
C TYR A 56 4.70 -2.66 -10.43
N ARG A 57 4.50 -2.40 -11.72
CA ARG A 57 5.36 -1.50 -12.52
C ARG A 57 5.32 -0.05 -12.03
N ASP A 58 4.20 0.34 -11.44
CA ASP A 58 3.86 1.70 -11.02
C ASP A 58 4.07 1.95 -9.52
N VAL A 59 4.49 0.94 -8.74
CA VAL A 59 4.78 1.10 -7.30
C VAL A 59 6.25 0.82 -7.06
N ASN A 60 7.06 1.88 -7.04
CA ASN A 60 8.50 1.80 -6.89
C ASN A 60 8.96 2.45 -5.58
N PRO A 61 9.99 1.91 -4.90
CA PRO A 61 10.55 2.57 -3.75
C PRO A 61 11.34 3.81 -4.19
N PHE A 62 11.25 4.90 -3.42
CA PHE A 62 12.16 6.04 -3.61
C PHE A 62 13.59 5.67 -3.24
N ASP A 63 14.57 6.16 -4.01
CA ASP A 63 15.98 5.80 -3.84
C ASP A 63 16.54 6.28 -2.50
N HIS A 64 16.12 7.45 -1.99
CA HIS A 64 16.67 8.05 -0.76
C HIS A 64 16.20 7.37 0.53
N THR A 65 15.09 6.62 0.48
CA THR A 65 14.50 5.92 1.64
C THR A 65 14.38 4.42 1.43
N ARG A 66 14.87 3.86 0.31
CA ARG A 66 14.78 2.42 0.07
C ARG A 66 15.58 1.64 1.11
N VAL A 67 15.11 0.45 1.42
CA VAL A 67 15.92 -0.51 2.16
C VAL A 67 16.99 -1.07 1.22
N VAL A 68 18.22 -1.19 1.72
CA VAL A 68 19.39 -1.68 0.99
C VAL A 68 19.85 -2.97 1.66
N LEU A 69 19.74 -4.10 0.95
CA LEU A 69 20.20 -5.40 1.47
C LEU A 69 21.73 -5.47 1.41
N LYS A 70 22.36 -6.10 2.40
CA LYS A 70 23.82 -6.16 2.51
C LYS A 70 24.40 -7.54 2.24
N ARG A 71 23.66 -8.60 2.55
CA ARG A 71 24.13 -10.00 2.47
C ARG A 71 23.52 -10.79 1.31
N CYS A 72 23.44 -10.19 0.14
CA CYS A 72 23.06 -10.88 -1.08
C CYS A 72 23.70 -10.18 -2.29
N GLU A 73 23.69 -10.84 -3.45
CA GLU A 73 24.27 -10.29 -4.68
C GLU A 73 23.55 -9.03 -5.16
N ARG A 74 22.27 -8.87 -4.78
CA ARG A 74 21.40 -7.77 -5.21
C ARG A 74 20.91 -7.00 -3.99
N ASP A 75 21.37 -5.77 -3.83
CA ASP A 75 20.99 -4.89 -2.72
C ASP A 75 19.52 -4.40 -2.77
N TYR A 76 18.77 -4.77 -3.81
CA TYR A 76 17.44 -4.25 -4.10
C TYR A 76 16.32 -5.10 -3.50
N ILE A 77 15.44 -4.43 -2.76
CA ILE A 77 14.12 -4.89 -2.36
C ILE A 77 13.12 -3.73 -2.48
N ASN A 78 11.88 -4.00 -2.88
CA ASN A 78 10.83 -2.97 -2.96
C ASN A 78 10.28 -2.65 -1.57
N ALA A 79 11.05 -1.91 -0.79
CA ALA A 79 10.72 -1.48 0.55
C ALA A 79 11.29 -0.08 0.84
N ASN A 80 10.60 0.71 1.66
CA ASN A 80 11.08 2.01 2.13
C ASN A 80 10.97 2.13 3.65
N TYR A 81 11.95 2.79 4.26
CA TYR A 81 11.80 3.33 5.60
C TYR A 81 10.83 4.51 5.57
N VAL A 82 9.83 4.47 6.45
CA VAL A 82 8.90 5.57 6.71
C VAL A 82 9.13 6.00 8.16
N THR A 83 9.69 7.20 8.36
CA THR A 83 10.03 7.72 9.69
C THR A 83 9.20 8.95 9.97
N MET A 84 8.47 8.93 11.08
CA MET A 84 7.58 10.00 11.52
C MET A 84 8.11 10.54 12.84
N GLU A 85 8.93 11.59 12.76
CA GLU A 85 9.66 12.13 13.91
C GLU A 85 8.72 12.63 15.00
N ARG A 86 7.66 13.36 14.60
CA ARG A 86 6.63 13.88 15.53
C ARG A 86 5.92 12.76 16.30
N ALA A 87 5.65 11.64 15.65
CA ALA A 87 5.07 10.47 16.30
C ALA A 87 6.12 9.63 17.06
N ASN A 88 7.43 9.87 16.86
CA ASN A 88 8.52 8.98 17.25
C ASN A 88 8.28 7.52 16.79
N ARG A 89 7.86 7.37 15.53
CA ARG A 89 7.58 6.07 14.91
C ARG A 89 8.44 5.85 13.68
N ARG A 90 8.85 4.60 13.48
CA ARG A 90 9.60 4.15 12.30
C ARG A 90 8.99 2.85 11.80
N TYR A 91 8.82 2.74 10.50
CA TYR A 91 8.26 1.57 9.84
C TYR A 91 9.11 1.22 8.62
N ILE A 92 9.01 -0.03 8.18
CA ILE A 92 9.37 -0.41 6.82
C ILE A 92 8.10 -0.82 6.08
N LEU A 93 7.76 -0.10 5.01
CA LEU A 93 6.65 -0.47 4.15
C LEU A 93 7.19 -1.16 2.90
N THR A 94 6.65 -2.34 2.59
CA THR A 94 7.10 -3.19 1.48
C THR A 94 5.93 -3.80 0.72
N GLN A 95 6.15 -4.21 -0.53
CA GLN A 95 5.20 -5.05 -1.26
C GLN A 95 5.07 -6.44 -0.60
N GLY A 96 3.97 -7.13 -0.87
CA GLY A 96 3.83 -8.55 -0.56
C GLY A 96 4.84 -9.37 -1.36
N PRO A 97 5.66 -10.22 -0.71
CA PRO A 97 6.74 -10.96 -1.38
C PRO A 97 6.28 -11.67 -2.65
N LEU A 98 7.12 -11.64 -3.68
CA LEU A 98 7.08 -12.52 -4.84
C LEU A 98 7.83 -13.83 -4.53
N ALA A 99 7.59 -14.88 -5.32
CA ALA A 99 8.23 -16.19 -5.16
C ALA A 99 9.75 -16.12 -4.97
N PHE A 100 10.44 -15.42 -5.86
CA PHE A 100 11.90 -15.26 -5.84
C PHE A 100 12.40 -14.12 -4.94
N THR A 101 11.52 -13.47 -4.16
CA THR A 101 11.92 -12.40 -3.22
C THR A 101 11.66 -12.77 -1.76
N VAL A 102 11.22 -14.00 -1.47
CA VAL A 102 10.99 -14.45 -0.09
C VAL A 102 12.29 -14.45 0.71
N GLY A 103 13.40 -14.93 0.14
CA GLY A 103 14.72 -14.88 0.78
C GLY A 103 15.13 -13.44 1.08
N HIS A 104 14.99 -12.53 0.11
CA HIS A 104 15.25 -11.09 0.31
C HIS A 104 14.38 -10.47 1.40
N PHE A 105 13.10 -10.86 1.49
CA PHE A 105 12.19 -10.39 2.53
C PHE A 105 12.66 -10.81 3.93
N TRP A 106 12.99 -12.09 4.14
CA TRP A 106 13.52 -12.55 5.42
C TRP A 106 14.91 -11.99 5.73
N LEU A 107 15.73 -11.76 4.71
CA LEU A 107 17.00 -11.07 4.87
C LEU A 107 16.81 -9.64 5.39
N MET A 108 15.85 -8.90 4.83
CA MET A 108 15.48 -7.58 5.34
C MET A 108 15.06 -7.66 6.82
N ILE A 109 14.19 -8.63 7.19
CA ILE A 109 13.76 -8.81 8.58
C ILE A 109 14.96 -9.02 9.51
N TRP A 110 15.91 -9.86 9.10
CA TRP A 110 17.13 -10.11 9.86
C TRP A 110 18.02 -8.86 9.98
N GLU A 111 18.38 -8.25 8.86
CA GLU A 111 19.31 -7.12 8.81
C GLU A 111 18.78 -5.88 9.53
N GLN A 112 17.46 -5.69 9.52
CA GLN A 112 16.80 -4.54 10.15
C GLN A 112 16.45 -4.77 11.62
N ASN A 113 16.79 -5.95 12.18
CA ASN A 113 16.44 -6.33 13.55
C ASN A 113 14.94 -6.17 13.84
N THR A 114 14.10 -6.45 12.84
CA THR A 114 12.65 -6.34 12.94
C THR A 114 12.11 -7.38 13.92
N LYS A 115 11.22 -6.97 14.82
CA LYS A 115 10.52 -7.89 15.75
C LYS A 115 9.16 -8.33 15.27
N ALA A 116 8.51 -7.55 14.41
CA ALA A 116 7.16 -7.83 13.95
C ALA A 116 6.95 -7.58 12.46
N ILE A 117 6.14 -8.46 11.86
CA ILE A 117 5.60 -8.34 10.52
C ILE A 117 4.10 -8.10 10.62
N LEU A 118 3.58 -7.06 9.98
CA LEU A 118 2.15 -6.80 9.85
C LEU A 118 1.74 -7.08 8.41
N MET A 119 0.97 -8.16 8.22
CA MET A 119 0.43 -8.57 6.94
C MET A 119 -1.04 -8.16 6.86
N LEU A 120 -1.38 -7.26 5.93
CA LEU A 120 -2.72 -6.66 5.82
C LEU A 120 -3.49 -7.13 4.59
N ASN A 121 -3.16 -8.28 4.02
CA ASN A 121 -3.82 -8.87 2.87
C ASN A 121 -3.85 -10.40 2.94
N LYS A 122 -4.83 -11.02 2.28
CA LYS A 122 -4.78 -12.46 2.04
C LYS A 122 -3.79 -12.77 0.92
N VAL A 123 -3.24 -13.98 0.92
CA VAL A 123 -2.36 -14.50 -0.14
C VAL A 123 -3.06 -14.42 -1.50
N ILE A 124 -4.33 -14.83 -1.54
CA ILE A 124 -5.19 -14.78 -2.73
C ILE A 124 -6.39 -13.88 -2.42
N GLU A 125 -6.67 -12.94 -3.31
CA GLU A 125 -7.85 -12.07 -3.25
C GLU A 125 -8.43 -11.94 -4.65
N LYS A 126 -9.75 -12.13 -4.79
CA LYS A 126 -10.45 -12.12 -6.10
C LYS A 126 -9.76 -13.02 -7.14
N ASN A 127 -9.37 -14.23 -6.73
CA ASN A 127 -8.65 -15.23 -7.54
C ASN A 127 -7.26 -14.82 -8.05
N GLU A 128 -6.68 -13.72 -7.56
CA GLU A 128 -5.32 -13.30 -7.90
C GLU A 128 -4.36 -13.48 -6.71
N ILE A 129 -3.13 -13.91 -7.00
CA ILE A 129 -2.05 -13.99 -6.00
C ILE A 129 -1.55 -12.57 -5.68
N LYS A 130 -1.96 -12.04 -4.53
CA LYS A 130 -1.56 -10.71 -4.03
C LYS A 130 -0.27 -10.75 -3.22
N CYS A 131 0.05 -11.89 -2.64
CA CYS A 131 1.29 -12.12 -1.90
C CYS A 131 1.66 -13.59 -2.07
N HIS A 132 2.94 -13.90 -2.26
CA HIS A 132 3.38 -15.28 -2.15
C HIS A 132 3.38 -15.68 -0.67
N TRP A 133 3.06 -16.93 -0.38
CA TRP A 133 3.16 -17.50 0.97
C TRP A 133 4.62 -17.62 1.35
N TYR A 134 5.03 -16.84 2.33
CA TYR A 134 6.44 -16.64 2.66
C TYR A 134 6.84 -17.26 4.00
N TRP A 135 5.97 -18.04 4.64
CA TRP A 135 6.20 -18.65 5.94
C TRP A 135 5.96 -20.17 5.93
N PRO A 136 6.48 -20.94 6.90
CA PRO A 136 6.27 -22.39 6.96
C PRO A 136 4.79 -22.79 6.95
N GLU A 137 4.48 -23.92 6.31
CA GLU A 137 3.10 -24.40 6.14
C GLU A 137 2.49 -24.95 7.44
N ALA A 138 3.33 -25.37 8.40
CA ALA A 138 2.89 -25.93 9.68
C ALA A 138 3.94 -25.69 10.77
N ILE A 139 3.51 -25.88 12.02
CA ILE A 139 4.34 -25.68 13.21
C ILE A 139 5.42 -26.77 13.30
N GLY A 140 6.63 -26.36 13.66
CA GLY A 140 7.74 -27.23 14.01
C GLY A 140 8.85 -27.35 12.96
N GLU A 141 9.98 -27.89 13.40
CA GLU A 141 11.24 -27.98 12.64
C GLU A 141 11.10 -28.77 11.32
N ALA A 142 10.16 -29.72 11.25
CA ALA A 142 9.92 -30.55 10.07
C ALA A 142 9.46 -29.73 8.84
N HIS A 143 8.83 -28.59 9.06
CA HIS A 143 8.31 -27.70 8.00
C HIS A 143 9.20 -26.48 7.76
N LYS A 144 10.43 -26.49 8.30
CA LYS A 144 11.39 -25.39 8.19
C LYS A 144 11.60 -24.96 6.74
N MET A 145 11.43 -23.67 6.48
CA MET A 145 11.84 -23.06 5.21
C MET A 145 13.30 -22.64 5.28
N THR A 146 14.10 -23.02 4.28
CA THR A 146 15.52 -22.65 4.21
C THR A 146 15.79 -21.83 2.94
N PHE A 147 16.48 -20.70 3.10
CA PHE A 147 16.84 -19.76 2.05
C PHE A 147 18.36 -19.74 1.91
N ASN A 148 18.89 -20.61 1.04
CA ASN A 148 20.33 -20.83 0.91
C ASN A 148 21.09 -19.61 0.36
N ASP A 149 20.45 -18.82 -0.49
CA ASP A 149 20.98 -17.61 -1.11
C ASP A 149 21.31 -16.51 -0.09
N VAL A 150 20.50 -16.41 0.97
CA VAL A 150 20.67 -15.44 2.07
C VAL A 150 21.11 -16.09 3.39
N LYS A 151 21.29 -17.42 3.37
CA LYS A 151 21.72 -18.27 4.49
C LYS A 151 20.85 -18.10 5.73
N LEU A 152 19.53 -18.10 5.54
CA LEU A 152 18.54 -18.01 6.61
C LEU A 152 17.65 -19.25 6.63
N ALA A 153 17.07 -19.54 7.79
CA ALA A 153 15.97 -20.49 7.88
C ALA A 153 14.89 -19.99 8.84
N VAL A 154 13.63 -20.36 8.56
CA VAL A 154 12.46 -19.93 9.33
C VAL A 154 11.67 -21.14 9.75
N VAL A 155 11.31 -21.17 11.03
CA VAL A 155 10.46 -22.18 11.65
C VAL A 155 9.25 -21.48 12.25
N LEU A 156 8.06 -22.03 12.03
CA LEU A 156 6.85 -21.60 12.71
C LEU A 156 6.78 -22.32 14.06
N GLU A 157 6.78 -21.58 15.16
CA GLU A 157 6.73 -22.15 16.51
C GLU A 157 5.31 -22.14 17.09
N LYS A 158 4.52 -21.12 16.75
CA LYS A 158 3.17 -20.95 17.27
C LYS A 158 2.28 -20.23 16.26
N GLU A 159 1.02 -20.64 16.20
CA GLU A 159 -0.03 -19.96 15.43
C GLU A 159 -1.29 -19.89 16.30
N GLU A 160 -1.92 -18.71 16.33
CA GLU A 160 -3.18 -18.46 17.04
C GLU A 160 -4.12 -17.67 16.14
N ASP A 161 -5.30 -18.23 15.90
CA ASP A 161 -6.37 -17.57 15.17
C ASP A 161 -7.27 -16.78 16.13
N CYS A 162 -7.50 -15.52 15.80
CA CYS A 162 -8.49 -14.65 16.44
C CYS A 162 -9.60 -14.31 15.43
N CYS A 163 -10.65 -13.61 15.87
CA CYS A 163 -11.82 -13.35 15.02
C CYS A 163 -11.52 -12.57 13.72
N TYR A 164 -10.59 -11.60 13.76
CA TYR A 164 -10.32 -10.71 12.62
C TYR A 164 -8.87 -10.75 12.11
N TYR A 165 -8.00 -11.46 12.83
CA TYR A 165 -6.58 -11.57 12.54
C TYR A 165 -6.04 -12.90 13.10
N SER A 166 -4.90 -13.33 12.59
CA SER A 166 -4.12 -14.43 13.18
C SER A 166 -2.78 -13.88 13.67
N THR A 167 -2.20 -14.52 14.67
CA THR A 167 -0.81 -14.26 15.08
C THR A 167 0.05 -15.49 14.87
N ARG A 168 1.30 -15.27 14.47
CA ARG A 168 2.30 -16.33 14.33
C ARG A 168 3.57 -15.93 15.05
N LEU A 169 4.22 -16.88 15.69
CA LEU A 169 5.57 -16.74 16.22
C LEU A 169 6.50 -17.56 15.35
N PHE A 170 7.45 -16.88 14.72
CA PHE A 170 8.50 -17.50 13.95
C PHE A 170 9.82 -17.45 14.69
N LYS A 171 10.62 -18.50 14.53
CA LYS A 171 12.04 -18.47 14.85
C LYS A 171 12.84 -18.36 13.58
N LEU A 172 13.54 -17.24 13.44
CA LEU A 172 14.40 -16.92 12.31
C LEU A 172 15.85 -17.22 12.70
N TYR A 173 16.47 -18.13 11.97
CA TYR A 173 17.84 -18.57 12.18
C TYR A 173 18.76 -17.97 11.13
N ASP A 174 19.91 -17.48 11.59
CA ASP A 174 21.03 -17.14 10.73
C ASP A 174 22.02 -18.30 10.67
N LEU A 175 22.12 -18.92 9.50
CA LEU A 175 22.88 -20.16 9.32
C LEU A 175 24.39 -19.92 9.28
N GLU A 176 24.83 -18.66 9.15
CA GLU A 176 26.26 -18.30 9.23
C GLU A 176 26.73 -18.11 10.67
N SER A 177 26.00 -17.33 11.46
CA SER A 177 26.38 -17.04 12.85
C SER A 177 25.90 -18.10 13.84
N GLY A 178 24.86 -18.86 13.49
CA GLY A 178 24.14 -19.76 14.40
C GLY A 178 23.19 -19.03 15.36
N GLU A 179 23.04 -17.71 15.24
CA GLU A 179 22.08 -16.93 16.04
C GLU A 179 20.64 -17.18 15.58
N SER A 180 19.69 -16.97 16.51
CA SER A 180 18.26 -17.01 16.20
C SER A 180 17.51 -15.86 16.85
N ARG A 181 16.42 -15.43 16.23
CA ARG A 181 15.54 -14.38 16.75
C ARG A 181 14.08 -14.79 16.61
N ASP A 182 13.29 -14.38 17.58
CA ASP A 182 11.85 -14.54 17.55
C ASP A 182 11.23 -13.37 16.79
N ILE A 183 10.37 -13.68 15.82
CA ILE A 183 9.69 -12.73 14.95
C ILE A 183 8.19 -12.99 15.05
N MET A 184 7.44 -11.99 15.49
CA MET A 184 5.98 -12.07 15.49
C MET A 184 5.41 -11.66 14.13
N GLN A 185 4.32 -12.29 13.72
CA GLN A 185 3.51 -11.80 12.62
C GLN A 185 2.08 -11.58 13.08
N PHE A 186 1.55 -10.41 12.75
CA PHE A 186 0.14 -10.06 12.87
C PHE A 186 -0.47 -10.06 11.47
N HIS A 187 -1.34 -11.01 11.18
CA HIS A 187 -1.98 -11.17 9.87
C HIS A 187 -3.46 -10.76 9.97
N TYR A 188 -3.81 -9.59 9.48
CA TYR A 188 -5.21 -9.13 9.43
C TYR A 188 -5.95 -9.84 8.29
N THR A 189 -6.87 -10.75 8.61
CA THR A 189 -7.46 -11.69 7.64
C THR A 189 -8.77 -11.21 7.03
N THR A 190 -9.39 -10.16 7.58
CA THR A 190 -10.73 -9.70 7.21
C THR A 190 -10.75 -8.37 6.44
N TRP A 191 -9.58 -7.83 6.03
CA TRP A 191 -9.52 -6.58 5.27
C TRP A 191 -9.73 -6.84 3.77
N PRO A 192 -10.83 -6.37 3.16
CA PRO A 192 -11.08 -6.57 1.74
C PRO A 192 -10.06 -5.82 0.85
N ASP A 193 -9.70 -6.41 -0.31
CA ASP A 193 -8.82 -5.75 -1.27
C ASP A 193 -9.48 -4.48 -1.84
N PHE A 194 -8.74 -3.38 -1.87
CA PHE A 194 -9.19 -2.03 -2.26
C PHE A 194 -10.32 -1.41 -1.44
N GLY A 195 -10.86 -2.13 -0.46
CA GLY A 195 -11.86 -1.62 0.47
C GLY A 195 -11.25 -1.04 1.75
N VAL A 196 -12.15 -0.68 2.65
CA VAL A 196 -11.83 -0.32 4.04
C VAL A 196 -12.30 -1.47 4.96
N PRO A 197 -11.74 -1.61 6.17
CA PRO A 197 -12.32 -2.50 7.17
C PRO A 197 -13.80 -2.18 7.35
N THR A 198 -14.65 -3.21 7.39
CA THR A 198 -16.12 -3.06 7.49
C THR A 198 -16.56 -2.31 8.75
N SER A 199 -15.73 -2.30 9.79
CA SER A 199 -15.91 -1.48 10.98
C SER A 199 -14.57 -0.88 11.42
N PRO A 200 -14.51 0.45 11.71
CA PRO A 200 -13.38 1.06 12.40
C PRO A 200 -13.03 0.35 13.72
N ASN A 201 -14.02 -0.27 14.39
CA ASN A 201 -13.81 -0.95 15.66
C ASN A 201 -12.85 -2.15 15.53
N ALA A 202 -13.06 -3.02 14.54
CA ALA A 202 -12.19 -4.20 14.34
C ALA A 202 -10.75 -3.79 14.02
N PHE A 203 -10.59 -2.75 13.19
CA PHE A 203 -9.27 -2.18 12.90
C PHE A 203 -8.61 -1.58 14.14
N LEU A 204 -9.35 -0.79 14.94
CA LEU A 204 -8.83 -0.16 16.15
C LEU A 204 -8.48 -1.18 17.23
N GLN A 205 -9.26 -2.25 17.39
CA GLN A 205 -8.94 -3.37 18.28
C GLN A 205 -7.65 -4.08 17.85
N PHE A 206 -7.49 -4.32 16.55
CA PHE A 206 -6.25 -4.88 16.02
C PHE A 206 -5.05 -3.95 16.26
N LEU A 207 -5.18 -2.65 15.96
CA LEU A 207 -4.15 -1.65 16.21
C LEU A 207 -3.78 -1.58 17.70
N LYS A 208 -4.78 -1.57 18.59
CA LYS A 208 -4.59 -1.64 20.04
C LYS A 208 -3.77 -2.85 20.44
N ARG A 209 -4.13 -4.04 19.93
CA ARG A 209 -3.38 -5.28 20.23
C ARG A 209 -1.93 -5.23 19.75
N VAL A 210 -1.69 -4.69 18.56
CA VAL A 210 -0.33 -4.51 18.03
C VAL A 210 0.46 -3.54 18.92
N ARG A 211 -0.13 -2.41 19.33
CA ARG A 211 0.53 -1.43 20.22
C ARG A 211 0.86 -2.02 21.59
N GLU A 212 -0.07 -2.75 22.20
CA GLU A 212 0.12 -3.40 23.51
C GLU A 212 1.24 -4.46 23.50
N SER A 213 1.59 -5.00 22.33
CA SER A 213 2.73 -5.90 22.20
C SER A 213 4.10 -5.21 22.24
N GLY A 214 4.14 -3.87 22.19
CA GLY A 214 5.37 -3.07 22.20
C GLY A 214 6.14 -3.05 20.87
N VAL A 215 5.71 -3.81 19.86
CA VAL A 215 6.48 -3.98 18.60
C VAL A 215 6.56 -2.73 17.71
N LEU A 216 5.76 -1.70 18.00
CA LEU A 216 5.82 -0.42 17.30
C LEU A 216 6.79 0.56 17.97
N ASP A 217 7.25 0.26 19.18
CA ASP A 217 8.07 1.18 19.97
C ASP A 217 9.48 1.32 19.37
N PRO A 218 10.09 2.50 19.52
CA PRO A 218 11.37 2.81 18.85
C PRO A 218 12.59 2.08 19.47
N THR A 219 12.37 1.14 20.39
CA THR A 219 13.41 0.37 21.09
C THR A 219 14.08 -0.68 20.20
N ASP A 220 13.33 -1.22 19.25
CA ASP A 220 13.76 -2.29 18.37
C ASP A 220 13.92 -1.80 16.91
N GLY A 221 14.27 -2.73 16.02
CA GLY A 221 14.21 -2.49 14.59
C GLY A 221 12.78 -2.19 14.13
N PRO A 222 12.60 -1.39 13.06
CA PRO A 222 11.27 -1.00 12.60
C PRO A 222 10.43 -2.23 12.23
N PRO A 223 9.15 -2.27 12.62
CA PRO A 223 8.21 -3.28 12.14
C PRO A 223 8.08 -3.21 10.62
N VAL A 224 7.96 -4.37 9.99
CA VAL A 224 7.71 -4.48 8.55
C VAL A 224 6.21 -4.59 8.32
N ILE A 225 5.66 -3.65 7.56
CA ILE A 225 4.22 -3.56 7.28
C ILE A 225 4.01 -3.73 5.79
N HIS A 226 3.17 -4.69 5.40
CA HIS A 226 2.88 -4.93 3.99
C HIS A 226 1.41 -5.24 3.74
N CYS A 227 1.01 -5.05 2.49
CA CYS A 227 -0.20 -5.61 1.91
C CYS A 227 0.21 -6.25 0.57
N SER A 228 -0.58 -6.10 -0.49
CA SER A 228 -0.13 -6.48 -1.84
C SER A 228 0.95 -5.52 -2.37
N ALA A 229 0.61 -4.24 -2.54
CA ALA A 229 1.52 -3.22 -3.05
C ALA A 229 2.35 -2.51 -1.96
N GLY A 230 1.94 -2.64 -0.69
CA GLY A 230 2.58 -1.97 0.43
C GLY A 230 2.32 -0.47 0.49
N ILE A 231 1.17 0.01 -0.02
CA ILE A 231 0.85 1.45 -0.06
C ILE A 231 -0.57 1.80 0.40
N GLY A 232 -1.61 1.08 -0.04
CA GLY A 232 -3.00 1.36 0.38
C GLY A 232 -3.26 1.03 1.85
N ARG A 233 -3.57 -0.24 2.14
CA ARG A 233 -3.83 -0.75 3.50
C ARG A 233 -2.68 -0.48 4.48
N SER A 234 -1.43 -0.65 4.02
CA SER A 234 -0.24 -0.32 4.80
C SER A 234 -0.15 1.16 5.16
N GLY A 235 -0.47 2.06 4.20
CA GLY A 235 -0.55 3.49 4.45
C GLY A 235 -1.65 3.84 5.45
N THR A 236 -2.82 3.20 5.34
CA THR A 236 -3.95 3.38 6.28
C THR A 236 -3.54 3.01 7.70
N PHE A 237 -2.91 1.84 7.87
CA PHE A 237 -2.45 1.41 9.18
C PHE A 237 -1.47 2.41 9.81
N CYS A 238 -0.44 2.78 9.05
CA CYS A 238 0.62 3.66 9.57
C CYS A 238 0.08 5.07 9.87
N LEU A 239 -0.75 5.62 8.98
CA LEU A 239 -1.33 6.95 9.15
C LEU A 239 -2.18 7.02 10.42
N VAL A 240 -3.07 6.05 10.62
CA VAL A 240 -3.92 6.04 11.83
C VAL A 240 -3.07 5.86 13.08
N ASP A 241 -2.08 4.95 13.08
CA ASP A 241 -1.16 4.78 14.21
C ASP A 241 -0.42 6.09 14.54
N CYS A 242 0.21 6.74 13.55
CA CYS A 242 0.91 8.01 13.78
C CYS A 242 -0.01 9.11 14.29
N CYS A 243 -1.19 9.28 13.67
CA CYS A 243 -2.17 10.27 14.07
C CYS A 243 -2.62 10.10 15.52
N LEU A 244 -2.90 8.86 15.94
CA LEU A 244 -3.28 8.55 17.32
C LEU A 244 -2.12 8.81 18.30
N VAL A 245 -0.87 8.43 17.97
CA VAL A 245 0.29 8.76 18.84
C VAL A 245 0.48 10.27 18.99
N ILE A 246 0.32 11.03 17.90
CA ILE A 246 0.40 12.49 17.93
C ILE A 246 -0.72 13.07 18.80
N ALA A 247 -1.96 12.58 18.63
CA ALA A 247 -3.09 13.03 19.43
C ALA A 247 -2.92 12.70 20.93
N GLU A 248 -2.36 11.53 21.27
CA GLU A 248 -2.04 11.14 22.65
C GLU A 248 -0.99 12.07 23.28
N LYS A 249 0.04 12.49 22.51
CA LYS A 249 1.15 13.31 23.00
C LYS A 249 0.83 14.81 23.05
N GLU A 250 0.13 15.31 22.04
CA GLU A 250 -0.02 16.75 21.77
C GLU A 250 -1.48 17.22 21.77
N GLY A 251 -2.44 16.29 21.90
CA GLY A 251 -3.87 16.55 21.80
C GLY A 251 -4.36 16.57 20.34
N ILE A 252 -5.60 16.11 20.13
CA ILE A 252 -6.23 16.03 18.79
C ILE A 252 -6.30 17.37 18.06
N GLN A 253 -6.40 18.49 18.77
CA GLN A 253 -6.44 19.84 18.23
C GLN A 253 -5.16 20.22 17.45
N SER A 254 -4.03 19.57 17.76
CA SER A 254 -2.75 19.79 17.09
C SER A 254 -2.60 18.93 15.82
N LEU A 255 -3.50 17.98 15.60
CA LEU A 255 -3.39 17.00 14.54
C LEU A 255 -3.86 17.58 13.20
N ASN A 256 -3.12 17.27 12.14
CA ASN A 256 -3.53 17.47 10.75
C ASN A 256 -3.26 16.19 9.97
N ILE A 257 -4.33 15.45 9.65
CA ILE A 257 -4.24 14.14 9.01
C ILE A 257 -3.67 14.27 7.59
N GLN A 258 -4.11 15.27 6.82
CA GLN A 258 -3.61 15.50 5.45
C GLN A 258 -2.10 15.79 5.46
N GLN A 259 -1.64 16.66 6.37
CA GLN A 259 -0.22 17.01 6.50
C GLN A 259 0.63 15.82 6.92
N THR A 260 0.11 14.98 7.84
CA THR A 260 0.78 13.75 8.27
C THR A 260 0.91 12.76 7.10
N LEU A 261 -0.13 12.62 6.27
CA LEU A 261 -0.07 11.81 5.06
C LEU A 261 0.92 12.36 4.02
N LEU A 262 0.95 13.67 3.82
CA LEU A 262 1.91 14.34 2.93
C LEU A 262 3.36 14.06 3.37
N GLU A 263 3.64 14.15 4.67
CA GLU A 263 4.94 13.81 5.25
C GLU A 263 5.29 12.34 5.00
N MET A 264 4.38 11.40 5.30
CA MET A 264 4.58 9.97 5.02
C MET A 264 4.87 9.70 3.53
N ARG A 265 4.17 10.40 2.63
CA ARG A 265 4.35 10.26 1.17
C ARG A 265 5.69 10.79 0.65
N ARG A 266 6.50 11.48 1.46
CA ARG A 266 7.91 11.76 1.13
C ARG A 266 8.82 10.54 1.25
N HIS A 267 8.37 9.53 1.99
CA HIS A 267 9.14 8.31 2.24
C HIS A 267 8.77 7.16 1.30
N ARG A 268 7.49 7.02 0.97
CA ARG A 268 6.99 6.01 0.02
C ARG A 268 5.83 6.58 -0.77
N MET A 269 5.84 6.38 -2.09
CA MET A 269 4.79 6.90 -2.97
C MET A 269 3.43 6.27 -2.70
N GLY A 270 2.36 7.00 -3.01
CA GLY A 270 1.01 6.44 -3.16
C GLY A 270 0.38 5.86 -1.89
N LEU A 271 0.88 6.19 -0.69
CA LEU A 271 0.26 5.76 0.57
C LEU A 271 -1.18 6.26 0.64
N ILE A 272 -2.13 5.39 0.99
CA ILE A 272 -3.58 5.61 0.79
C ILE A 272 -3.91 5.70 -0.71
N GLN A 273 -4.67 4.73 -1.23
CA GLN A 273 -4.91 4.60 -2.68
C GLN A 273 -6.28 5.10 -3.14
N THR A 274 -7.23 5.32 -2.23
CA THR A 274 -8.58 5.77 -2.57
C THR A 274 -9.08 6.87 -1.64
N PRO A 275 -10.02 7.71 -2.09
CA PRO A 275 -10.72 8.66 -1.21
C PRO A 275 -11.37 7.98 0.00
N ASP A 276 -11.90 6.76 -0.17
CA ASP A 276 -12.53 6.01 0.92
C ASP A 276 -11.52 5.55 1.98
N GLN A 277 -10.30 5.16 1.57
CA GLN A 277 -9.24 4.86 2.53
C GLN A 277 -8.83 6.11 3.32
N LEU A 278 -8.83 7.29 2.68
CA LEU A 278 -8.56 8.56 3.39
C LEU A 278 -9.69 8.88 4.37
N ARG A 279 -10.96 8.79 3.92
CA ARG A 279 -12.14 8.97 4.76
C ARG A 279 -12.11 8.03 5.96
N PHE A 280 -11.78 6.76 5.75
CA PHE A 280 -11.64 5.78 6.82
C PHE A 280 -10.54 6.14 7.83
N CYS A 281 -9.41 6.70 7.38
CA CYS A 281 -8.37 7.18 8.31
C CYS A 281 -8.92 8.26 9.24
N TYR A 282 -9.72 9.20 8.73
CA TYR A 282 -10.39 10.21 9.57
C TYR A 282 -11.34 9.56 10.57
N GLN A 283 -12.21 8.66 10.11
CA GLN A 283 -13.17 7.95 10.97
C GLN A 283 -12.44 7.19 12.09
N ALA A 284 -11.40 6.43 11.75
CA ALA A 284 -10.63 5.66 12.70
C ALA A 284 -9.86 6.53 13.70
N VAL A 285 -9.34 7.69 13.28
CA VAL A 285 -8.66 8.64 14.19
C VAL A 285 -9.66 9.31 15.12
N ILE A 286 -10.81 9.78 14.62
CA ILE A 286 -11.86 10.39 15.44
C ILE A 286 -12.37 9.39 16.47
N GLU A 287 -12.71 8.17 16.03
CA GLU A 287 -13.17 7.10 16.93
C GLU A 287 -12.08 6.68 17.91
N GLY A 288 -10.84 6.50 17.45
CA GLY A 288 -9.72 6.10 18.28
C GLY A 288 -9.35 7.14 19.33
N THR A 289 -9.50 8.43 19.05
CA THR A 289 -9.25 9.50 20.02
C THR A 289 -10.37 9.64 21.06
N ARG A 290 -11.63 9.37 20.70
CA ARG A 290 -12.72 9.29 21.70
C ARG A 290 -12.46 8.20 22.74
N ARG A 291 -11.93 7.05 22.31
CA ARG A 291 -11.54 5.94 23.21
C ARG A 291 -10.37 6.26 24.15
N LEU A 292 -9.65 7.35 23.92
CA LEU A 292 -8.61 7.83 24.83
C LEU A 292 -9.19 8.71 25.95
N ASP A 293 -10.45 9.16 25.85
CA ASP A 293 -11.12 9.90 26.92
C ASP A 293 -11.36 8.97 28.12
N PRO A 294 -10.88 9.32 29.33
CA PRO A 294 -11.15 8.53 30.53
C PRO A 294 -12.64 8.34 30.87
N ASN A 295 -13.51 9.19 30.32
CA ASN A 295 -14.97 9.11 30.50
C ASN A 295 -15.67 8.39 29.34
N TYR A 296 -14.92 7.75 28.45
CA TYR A 296 -15.48 7.01 27.33
C TYR A 296 -16.33 5.82 27.82
N ASP A 297 -17.60 5.80 27.42
CA ASP A 297 -18.52 4.69 27.67
C ASP A 297 -18.49 3.72 26.47
N GLU A 298 -18.13 2.46 26.70
CA GLU A 298 -18.11 1.42 25.67
C GLU A 298 -19.53 1.06 25.18
N ASP A 299 -20.58 1.36 25.95
CA ASP A 299 -21.98 1.05 25.60
C ASP A 299 -22.60 2.09 24.63
N GLU A 300 -22.02 3.29 24.48
CA GLU A 300 -22.45 4.29 23.47
C GLU A 300 -22.10 3.89 22.03
N LEU A 301 -21.37 2.77 21.85
CA LEU A 301 -20.84 2.32 20.56
C LEU A 301 -21.92 1.85 19.57
N GLU A 302 -23.05 1.32 20.06
CA GLU A 302 -24.14 0.81 19.20
C GLU A 302 -24.88 1.93 18.44
N GLU A 303 -24.75 3.19 18.86
CA GLU A 303 -25.35 4.36 18.20
C GLU A 303 -24.36 5.23 17.40
N SER A 304 -23.13 4.76 17.18
CA SER A 304 -22.13 5.51 16.43
C SER A 304 -22.63 5.85 15.01
N ILE A 305 -22.68 7.15 14.69
CA ILE A 305 -23.06 7.74 13.38
C ILE A 305 -22.36 7.06 12.18
N TYR A 306 -21.23 6.39 12.39
CA TYR A 306 -20.46 5.71 11.36
C TYR A 306 -21.02 4.36 10.93
N VAL A 307 -21.95 3.75 11.68
CA VAL A 307 -22.65 2.51 11.32
C VAL A 307 -23.76 2.76 10.29
N MET A 308 -24.27 4.00 10.18
CA MET A 308 -25.39 4.38 9.32
C MET A 308 -25.01 4.63 7.84
N VAL A 309 -23.74 4.49 7.45
CA VAL A 309 -23.38 4.49 6.03
C VAL A 309 -23.66 3.09 5.52
N GLY A 310 -24.90 2.90 5.05
CA GLY A 310 -25.42 1.62 4.60
C GLY A 310 -24.55 0.95 3.53
N GLU A 311 -24.84 -0.33 3.30
CA GLU A 311 -24.36 -1.11 2.17
C GLU A 311 -24.69 -0.40 0.85
N GLU A 312 -23.88 0.57 0.45
CA GLU A 312 -23.88 1.07 -0.91
C GLU A 312 -23.14 0.07 -1.79
N GLU A 313 -23.72 -0.15 -2.98
CA GLU A 313 -23.25 -1.05 -4.05
C GLU A 313 -21.73 -1.14 -4.15
N ALA A 314 -21.25 -2.32 -4.56
CA ALA A 314 -19.85 -2.59 -4.81
C ALA A 314 -19.18 -1.37 -5.48
N PRO A 315 -18.20 -0.72 -4.81
CA PRO A 315 -17.64 0.52 -5.30
C PRO A 315 -17.13 0.32 -6.72
N PRO A 316 -17.29 1.32 -7.61
CA PRO A 316 -16.79 1.22 -8.97
C PRO A 316 -15.31 0.83 -8.92
N PRO A 317 -14.84 0.01 -9.88
CA PRO A 317 -13.46 -0.43 -9.90
C PRO A 317 -12.56 0.81 -9.77
N PRO A 318 -11.60 0.80 -8.83
CA PRO A 318 -10.81 1.98 -8.58
C PRO A 318 -10.10 2.37 -9.87
N PRO A 319 -9.87 3.68 -10.08
CA PRO A 319 -9.02 4.11 -11.16
C PRO A 319 -7.67 3.37 -11.14
N PRO A 320 -6.98 3.22 -12.28
CA PRO A 320 -5.66 2.61 -12.33
C PRO A 320 -4.77 3.18 -11.21
N ARG A 321 -4.03 2.34 -10.48
CA ARG A 321 -3.15 2.73 -9.35
C ARG A 321 -2.27 3.96 -9.67
N ALA A 322 -1.95 4.15 -10.95
CA ALA A 322 -1.25 5.30 -11.52
C ALA A 322 -1.97 6.65 -11.40
N GLU A 323 -3.29 6.75 -11.20
CA GLU A 323 -4.00 8.04 -11.16
C GLU A 323 -3.54 8.96 -10.02
N SER A 324 -3.13 8.39 -8.88
CA SER A 324 -2.50 9.15 -7.79
C SER A 324 -1.08 9.63 -8.12
N LEU A 325 -0.46 9.06 -9.15
CA LEU A 325 0.95 9.25 -9.51
C LEU A 325 1.16 10.03 -10.82
N THR A 326 0.18 10.10 -11.74
CA THR A 326 0.46 10.54 -13.12
C THR A 326 -0.51 11.54 -13.75
N ARG A 327 -1.62 11.97 -13.13
CA ARG A 327 -2.53 12.89 -13.84
C ARG A 327 -2.07 14.35 -13.80
N ALA A 328 -1.46 14.79 -14.91
CA ALA A 328 -1.46 16.18 -15.35
C ALA A 328 -2.87 16.55 -15.90
N PRO A 329 -3.30 17.84 -15.86
CA PRO A 329 -4.68 18.21 -16.12
C PRO A 329 -5.01 18.04 -17.61
N ALA A 330 -5.88 17.08 -17.94
CA ALA A 330 -6.43 16.95 -19.27
C ALA A 330 -7.86 17.55 -19.31
N ARG A 331 -7.90 18.78 -19.86
CA ARG A 331 -9.02 19.57 -20.42
C ARG A 331 -10.03 20.23 -19.44
N PRO A 332 -10.55 21.43 -19.81
CA PRO A 332 -11.41 22.23 -18.95
C PRO A 332 -12.77 21.55 -18.77
N LEU A 333 -13.29 21.62 -17.55
CA LEU A 333 -14.68 21.30 -17.26
C LEU A 333 -15.61 22.17 -18.12
N PRO A 334 -16.79 21.66 -18.54
CA PRO A 334 -17.77 22.46 -19.27
C PRO A 334 -18.18 23.68 -18.44
N ALA A 335 -18.31 24.83 -19.10
CA ALA A 335 -18.62 26.11 -18.49
C ALA A 335 -19.93 26.06 -17.68
N ILE A 336 -19.84 26.40 -16.40
CA ILE A 336 -20.99 26.69 -15.55
C ILE A 336 -21.58 28.05 -15.99
N PRO A 337 -22.91 28.21 -16.07
CA PRO A 337 -23.50 29.47 -16.53
C PRO A 337 -23.18 30.60 -15.54
N THR A 338 -22.75 31.73 -16.09
CA THR A 338 -22.53 32.98 -15.38
C THR A 338 -23.81 33.52 -14.76
N SER A 339 -23.78 33.81 -13.45
CA SER A 339 -24.49 34.96 -12.90
C SER A 339 -23.74 35.54 -11.69
N GLU A 340 -23.27 36.77 -11.90
CA GLU A 340 -23.17 37.88 -10.94
C GLU A 340 -22.14 37.85 -9.80
N SER A 341 -21.03 38.53 -10.11
CA SER A 341 -20.44 39.66 -9.38
C SER A 341 -19.85 39.42 -7.99
N LEU A 342 -18.51 39.55 -7.92
CA LEU A 342 -17.86 40.60 -7.11
C LEU A 342 -16.49 40.90 -7.73
N GLY A 343 -16.28 42.18 -8.05
CA GLY A 343 -15.20 42.64 -8.90
C GLY A 343 -13.90 43.03 -8.20
N ASN A 344 -12.97 43.41 -9.08
CA ASN A 344 -11.76 44.21 -8.93
C ASN A 344 -10.57 43.62 -8.13
N LEU A 345 -9.46 43.32 -8.81
CA LEU A 345 -8.44 44.31 -9.20
C LEU A 345 -7.45 43.75 -10.24
N ASN A 346 -6.88 44.68 -11.01
CA ASN A 346 -6.24 44.54 -12.32
C ASN A 346 -4.71 44.27 -12.30
N LEU A 347 -4.26 43.61 -13.38
CA LEU A 347 -3.07 43.81 -14.23
C LEU A 347 -1.65 43.89 -13.63
N SER A 348 -0.71 43.08 -14.17
CA SER A 348 0.13 43.49 -15.33
C SER A 348 1.24 42.46 -15.65
N ALA A 349 1.39 42.12 -16.94
CA ALA A 349 2.60 41.54 -17.53
C ALA A 349 3.04 42.46 -18.69
N PRO A 350 4.34 42.72 -18.92
CA PRO A 350 4.77 43.54 -20.05
C PRO A 350 4.92 42.72 -21.33
N GLN A 351 4.52 43.34 -22.45
CA GLN A 351 4.85 42.96 -23.82
C GLN A 351 6.14 43.66 -24.28
N ASP A 352 6.84 43.02 -25.21
CA ASP A 352 7.62 43.57 -26.33
C ASP A 352 7.79 42.42 -27.36
N SER A 353 8.02 42.56 -28.67
CA SER A 353 7.51 43.40 -29.77
C SER A 353 8.37 43.08 -31.03
N SER A 354 7.74 42.78 -32.18
CA SER A 354 8.28 42.89 -33.58
C SER A 354 9.47 41.99 -34.00
N SER A 355 9.70 41.56 -35.26
CA SER A 355 9.21 41.91 -36.61
C SER A 355 9.50 40.79 -37.65
N ASP A 356 8.83 40.89 -38.81
CA ASP A 356 8.85 40.09 -40.06
C ASP A 356 10.21 39.75 -40.71
N GLU A 357 10.28 38.61 -41.42
CA GLU A 357 10.44 38.51 -42.90
C GLU A 357 10.77 37.08 -43.38
N THR A 358 10.23 36.68 -44.54
CA THR A 358 10.62 35.51 -45.39
C THR A 358 10.54 35.96 -46.87
N PRO A 359 10.92 35.20 -47.93
CA PRO A 359 11.72 33.96 -48.13
C PRO A 359 12.85 34.21 -49.21
N PRO A 360 13.51 33.27 -49.98
CA PRO A 360 12.97 32.15 -50.80
C PRO A 360 13.83 30.85 -50.97
N THR A 361 13.22 29.78 -51.51
CA THR A 361 13.81 28.52 -52.09
C THR A 361 14.30 28.77 -53.55
N PRO A 362 15.24 28.00 -54.19
CA PRO A 362 15.05 26.60 -54.70
C PRO A 362 16.42 25.81 -54.92
N PRO A 363 16.60 24.76 -55.78
CA PRO A 363 15.75 23.69 -56.36
C PRO A 363 16.29 22.24 -56.17
N SER A 364 15.57 21.28 -56.76
CA SER A 364 15.68 19.81 -56.85
C SER A 364 16.86 19.22 -57.65
N ARG A 365 17.21 17.94 -57.35
CA ARG A 365 17.74 16.95 -58.31
C ARG A 365 17.32 15.53 -57.95
N ASP A 366 16.85 14.82 -58.97
CA ASP A 366 16.54 13.39 -59.02
C ASP A 366 17.81 12.50 -59.12
N ASP A 367 17.69 11.27 -58.59
CA ASP A 367 17.82 9.98 -59.30
C ASP A 367 18.58 8.87 -58.53
N SER A 368 17.83 7.77 -58.32
CA SER A 368 18.23 6.36 -58.27
C SER A 368 19.41 5.87 -57.42
N SER A 369 19.15 4.95 -56.48
CA SER A 369 19.50 3.52 -56.63
C SER A 369 19.24 2.72 -55.35
N SER A 370 19.10 1.42 -55.56
CA SER A 370 18.56 0.30 -54.78
C SER A 370 19.35 -0.18 -53.55
N ALA A 371 18.65 -1.05 -52.78
CA ALA A 371 19.10 -2.01 -51.74
C ALA A 371 19.04 -1.47 -50.30
N SER A 372 18.54 -2.17 -49.28
CA SER A 372 18.20 -3.59 -49.10
C SER A 372 17.18 -3.75 -47.96
N SER A 373 16.24 -4.68 -48.15
CA SER A 373 15.36 -5.30 -47.15
C SER A 373 16.09 -6.38 -46.34
N ALA A 374 15.85 -6.44 -45.02
CA ALA A 374 16.00 -7.56 -44.07
C ALA A 374 16.12 -6.97 -42.65
N ASP A 375 15.53 -7.43 -41.55
CA ASP A 375 14.56 -8.45 -41.20
C ASP A 375 14.10 -8.05 -39.78
N ASP A 376 12.80 -8.03 -39.49
CA ASP A 376 12.25 -8.01 -38.13
C ASP A 376 11.29 -9.20 -38.04
N GLU A 377 11.79 -10.36 -37.59
CA GLU A 377 10.98 -11.51 -37.19
C GLU A 377 11.39 -11.99 -35.78
N ASP A 378 10.34 -12.22 -35.00
CA ASP A 378 10.17 -13.20 -33.92
C ASP A 378 10.68 -12.92 -32.48
N ASP A 379 9.78 -12.33 -31.69
CA ASP A 379 9.64 -12.54 -30.24
C ASP A 379 8.96 -13.91 -29.98
N GLU A 380 9.71 -14.89 -29.48
CA GLU A 380 9.17 -16.14 -28.92
C GLU A 380 8.68 -15.94 -27.47
N PRO A 381 7.56 -16.57 -27.04
CA PRO A 381 6.94 -16.29 -25.76
C PRO A 381 7.59 -17.06 -24.60
N VAL A 382 8.15 -16.33 -23.65
CA VAL A 382 8.50 -16.82 -22.30
C VAL A 382 7.20 -17.01 -21.48
N SER A 383 6.29 -17.90 -21.89
CA SER A 383 5.03 -18.17 -21.16
C SER A 383 4.97 -19.53 -20.46
N SER A 384 5.69 -20.54 -20.95
CA SER A 384 5.49 -21.93 -20.46
C SER A 384 6.07 -22.24 -19.08
N ILE A 385 7.08 -21.48 -18.64
CA ILE A 385 7.70 -21.68 -17.30
C ILE A 385 6.92 -20.91 -16.23
N ALA A 386 6.52 -19.66 -16.53
CA ALA A 386 5.77 -18.82 -15.59
C ALA A 386 4.39 -19.43 -15.27
N GLU A 387 3.70 -19.98 -16.27
CA GLU A 387 2.40 -20.62 -16.09
C GLU A 387 2.48 -21.89 -15.23
N ARG A 388 3.51 -22.73 -15.42
CA ARG A 388 3.71 -23.96 -14.60
C ARG A 388 3.99 -23.66 -13.12
N PHE A 389 4.70 -22.58 -12.80
CA PHE A 389 4.97 -22.19 -11.41
C PHE A 389 3.76 -21.53 -10.72
N VAL A 390 2.96 -20.77 -11.48
CA VAL A 390 1.68 -20.22 -11.00
C VAL A 390 0.71 -21.34 -10.69
N ASP A 391 0.66 -22.38 -11.53
CA ASP A 391 -0.22 -23.53 -11.35
C ASP A 391 0.18 -24.39 -10.14
N GLN A 392 1.47 -24.68 -9.93
CA GLN A 392 1.92 -25.39 -8.73
C GLN A 392 1.65 -24.63 -7.43
N SER A 393 1.82 -23.31 -7.44
CA SER A 393 1.47 -22.47 -6.29
C SER A 393 -0.03 -22.56 -6.01
N ARG A 394 -0.86 -22.44 -7.05
CA ARG A 394 -2.32 -22.52 -6.96
C ARG A 394 -2.81 -23.89 -6.48
N ILE A 395 -2.23 -24.98 -6.99
CA ILE A 395 -2.51 -26.36 -6.58
C ILE A 395 -2.08 -26.60 -5.12
N HIS A 396 -0.92 -26.11 -4.71
CA HIS A 396 -0.47 -26.16 -3.33
C HIS A 396 -1.42 -25.39 -2.39
N TYR A 397 -1.93 -24.23 -2.82
CA TYR A 397 -2.92 -23.47 -2.05
C TYR A 397 -4.29 -24.15 -1.97
N MET A 398 -4.78 -24.74 -3.06
CA MET A 398 -6.09 -25.39 -3.11
C MET A 398 -6.12 -26.67 -2.25
N ARG A 399 -5.03 -27.45 -2.24
CA ARG A 399 -4.90 -28.65 -1.39
C ARG A 399 -4.95 -28.34 0.10
N ASN A 400 -4.40 -27.20 0.53
CA ASN A 400 -4.31 -26.84 1.94
C ASN A 400 -5.57 -26.16 2.51
N TRP A 401 -6.57 -25.83 1.68
CA TRP A 401 -7.85 -25.23 2.10
C TRP A 401 -9.07 -26.13 1.85
N GLY A 402 -8.88 -27.43 1.61
CA GLY A 402 -9.97 -28.40 1.54
C GLY A 402 -10.93 -28.23 0.36
N LEU A 403 -10.51 -27.53 -0.70
CA LEU A 403 -11.27 -27.45 -1.94
C LEU A 403 -10.97 -28.71 -2.77
N ASN A 404 -11.96 -29.60 -2.92
CA ASN A 404 -11.81 -30.89 -3.59
C ASN A 404 -11.24 -30.73 -5.01
N CYS A 405 -10.12 -31.40 -5.27
CA CYS A 405 -9.60 -31.66 -6.62
C CYS A 405 -10.03 -33.08 -7.05
N GLU A 406 -11.22 -33.18 -7.65
CA GLU A 406 -11.57 -34.23 -8.62
C GLU A 406 -12.22 -33.45 -9.76
N SER A 407 -11.70 -33.29 -10.97
CA SER A 407 -10.80 -34.06 -11.81
C SER A 407 -10.18 -33.08 -12.83
N LEU A 408 -8.88 -33.18 -13.09
CA LEU A 408 -8.25 -32.49 -14.23
C LEU A 408 -7.65 -33.57 -15.14
N ASP A 409 -8.41 -33.93 -16.18
CA ASP A 409 -7.88 -34.65 -17.32
C ASP A 409 -7.12 -33.64 -18.20
N PRO A 410 -5.82 -33.83 -18.51
CA PRO A 410 -5.00 -32.81 -19.16
C PRO A 410 -5.39 -32.44 -20.60
N ASN A 411 -6.43 -33.04 -21.19
CA ASN A 411 -6.66 -33.01 -22.64
C ASN A 411 -8.05 -32.53 -23.12
N ASN A 412 -8.92 -31.97 -22.27
CA ASN A 412 -10.25 -31.54 -22.73
C ASN A 412 -10.51 -30.04 -22.55
N ASN A 413 -10.61 -29.31 -23.67
CA ASN A 413 -10.94 -27.88 -23.74
C ASN A 413 -12.44 -27.69 -23.93
N GLU A 414 -13.25 -27.90 -22.89
CA GLU A 414 -14.62 -27.36 -22.81
C GLU A 414 -15.16 -27.57 -21.38
N VAL A 415 -15.66 -26.51 -20.74
CA VAL A 415 -16.24 -26.56 -19.39
C VAL A 415 -17.73 -26.24 -19.49
N GLU A 416 -18.58 -27.24 -19.32
CA GLU A 416 -19.97 -27.03 -18.90
C GLU A 416 -20.05 -27.03 -17.38
N MET A 417 -20.65 -25.98 -16.81
CA MET A 417 -20.96 -25.88 -15.38
C MET A 417 -22.26 -26.61 -15.09
N VAL A 418 -22.20 -27.64 -14.24
CA VAL A 418 -23.38 -28.16 -13.54
C VAL A 418 -23.39 -27.55 -12.13
N ILE A 419 -24.46 -26.84 -11.82
CA ILE A 419 -24.78 -26.33 -10.49
C ILE A 419 -25.68 -27.39 -9.83
N ASP A 420 -25.28 -27.91 -8.68
CA ASP A 420 -26.20 -28.64 -7.79
C ASP A 420 -26.45 -27.83 -6.51
N GLU A 421 -27.71 -27.87 -6.08
CA GLU A 421 -28.42 -27.03 -5.10
C GLU A 421 -27.90 -27.07 -3.66
#